data_AF-A0A4R5K754-F1
#
_entry.id   AF-A0A4R5K754-F1
#
_cell.length_a   1.000
_cell.length_b   1.000
_cell.length_c   1.000
_cell.angle_alpha   90.00
_cell.angle_beta   90.00
_cell.angle_gamma   90.00
#
_symmetry.space_group_name_H-M   'P 1'
#
loop_
_entity.id
_entity.type
_entity.pdbx_description
1 polymer ?
#
loop_
_entity_poly.entity_id
_entity_poly.type
_entity_poly.pdbx_seq_one_letter_code
_entity_poly.pdbx_strand_id
1 'polypeptide(L)'
;MTFSDTFTSLEFRFSLGNETSTNRRYLSIPVSNGLVDYEEHYAIEDAHFDAWMLEPSAALPMVIRCRRRQMDHALMIAPGANRGASGERGFSVAEIATIMERIAALLRDGHCPSWADGIEAQRARLSHSSDEVRRNILGMYGGMGSICDLVLYSDGVLLRQATDELHELLGWLHEWGSSRCRSGLAPR
;
A
#
# COMPACT_ATOMS: atom_id res chain seq x y z
N MET A 1 12.17 -1.61 26.41
CA MET A 1 11.07 -1.77 25.46
C MET A 1 11.38 -2.99 24.64
N THR A 2 10.49 -3.97 24.60
CA THR A 2 10.74 -5.27 23.98
C THR A 2 9.60 -5.56 23.03
N PHE A 3 9.92 -5.84 21.77
CA PHE A 3 8.95 -6.10 20.71
C PHE A 3 8.92 -7.58 20.39
N SER A 4 7.71 -8.11 20.19
CA SER A 4 7.48 -9.50 19.83
C SER A 4 6.61 -9.57 18.58
N ASP A 5 7.19 -10.02 17.47
CA ASP A 5 6.46 -10.23 16.23
C ASP A 5 5.50 -11.41 16.39
N THR A 6 4.26 -11.20 15.95
CA THR A 6 3.21 -12.22 15.85
C THR A 6 3.05 -12.70 14.41
N PHE A 7 3.29 -11.82 13.44
CA PHE A 7 3.19 -12.09 12.02
C PHE A 7 4.26 -11.30 11.26
N THR A 8 4.84 -11.89 10.22
CA THR A 8 5.80 -11.24 9.33
C THR A 8 5.44 -11.54 7.88
N SER A 9 5.23 -10.49 7.09
CA SER A 9 5.08 -10.59 5.64
C SER A 9 6.42 -10.25 4.97
N LEU A 10 7.05 -11.25 4.34
CA LEU A 10 8.24 -11.03 3.53
C LEU A 10 7.90 -10.37 2.18
N GLU A 11 6.73 -10.69 1.63
CA GLU A 11 6.23 -10.13 0.37
C GLU A 11 6.01 -8.63 0.49
N PHE A 12 5.35 -8.19 1.56
CA PHE A 12 5.04 -6.79 1.79
C PHE A 12 6.03 -6.09 2.72
N ARG A 13 7.05 -6.82 3.20
CA ARG A 13 8.11 -6.37 4.11
C ARG A 13 7.59 -5.53 5.27
N PHE A 14 6.76 -6.16 6.10
CA PHE A 14 6.34 -5.62 7.39
C PHE A 14 6.11 -6.75 8.40
N SER A 15 6.13 -6.43 9.69
CA SER A 15 5.65 -7.32 10.75
C SER A 15 4.52 -6.67 11.53
N LEU A 16 3.68 -7.50 12.16
CA LEU A 16 2.72 -7.11 13.19
C LEU A 16 3.12 -7.79 14.49
N GLY A 17 3.05 -7.05 15.59
CA GLY A 17 3.35 -7.62 16.90
C GLY A 17 2.80 -6.81 18.06
N ASN A 18 3.27 -7.15 19.26
CA ASN A 18 2.97 -6.43 20.48
C ASN A 18 4.25 -6.06 21.23
N GLU A 19 4.25 -4.87 21.81
CA GLU A 19 5.28 -4.44 22.75
C GLU A 19 4.96 -5.04 24.13
N THR A 20 5.89 -5.81 24.71
CA THR A 20 5.56 -6.71 25.82
C THR A 20 5.38 -6.01 27.16
N SER A 21 5.86 -4.78 27.34
CA SER A 21 5.72 -4.06 28.62
C SER A 21 4.41 -3.28 28.75
N THR A 22 3.86 -2.79 27.64
CA THR A 22 2.63 -1.98 27.57
C THR A 22 1.49 -2.70 26.84
N ASN A 23 1.78 -3.85 26.24
CA ASN A 23 0.89 -4.62 25.37
C ASN A 23 0.32 -3.82 24.18
N ARG A 24 1.02 -2.75 23.76
CA ARG A 24 0.61 -1.96 22.60
C ARG A 24 0.89 -2.75 21.32
N ARG A 25 -0.08 -2.79 20.42
CA ARG A 25 0.06 -3.36 19.08
C ARG A 25 0.92 -2.45 18.21
N TYR A 26 1.69 -3.06 17.31
CA TYR A 26 2.48 -2.33 16.34
C TYR A 26 2.47 -2.96 14.96
N LEU A 27 2.79 -2.12 13.98
CA LEU A 27 3.30 -2.51 12.66
C LEU A 27 4.76 -2.07 12.57
N SER A 28 5.65 -2.95 12.13
CA SER A 28 7.07 -2.61 11.90
C SER A 28 7.45 -2.73 10.43
N ILE A 29 8.40 -1.88 10.00
CA ILE A 29 9.01 -1.96 8.67
C ILE A 29 10.53 -1.99 8.79
N PRO A 30 11.23 -2.74 7.91
CA PRO A 30 12.68 -2.72 7.87
C PRO A 30 13.18 -1.42 7.24
N VAL A 31 14.23 -0.84 7.82
CA VAL A 31 14.88 0.40 7.41
C VAL A 31 16.38 0.19 7.37
N SER A 32 17.03 0.70 6.33
CA SER A 32 18.49 0.68 6.20
C SER A 32 19.03 2.08 6.04
N ASN A 33 20.07 2.42 6.82
CA ASN A 33 20.82 3.68 6.64
C ASN A 33 22.17 3.48 5.92
N GLY A 34 22.36 2.32 5.28
CA GLY A 34 23.60 1.94 4.59
C GLY A 34 24.72 1.46 5.52
N LEU A 35 24.58 1.64 6.84
CA LEU A 35 25.52 1.13 7.85
C LEU A 35 24.89 0.03 8.72
N VAL A 36 23.59 0.15 9.01
CA VAL A 36 22.84 -0.81 9.81
C VAL A 36 21.42 -0.94 9.27
N ASP A 37 20.93 -2.18 9.30
CA ASP A 37 19.53 -2.51 9.09
C ASP A 37 18.84 -2.60 10.45
N TYR A 38 17.72 -1.92 10.60
CA TYR A 38 16.93 -1.88 11.83
C TYR A 38 15.44 -1.81 11.51
N GLU A 39 14.59 -1.95 12.51
CA GLU A 39 13.14 -1.89 12.35
C GLU A 39 12.55 -0.64 13.01
N GLU A 40 11.69 0.05 12.27
CA GLU A 40 10.86 1.12 12.80
C GLU A 40 9.52 0.56 13.20
N HIS A 41 9.09 0.86 14.43
CA HIS A 41 7.86 0.33 15.03
C HIS A 41 6.84 1.46 15.18
N TYR A 42 5.65 1.27 14.61
CA TYR A 42 4.56 2.23 14.60
C TYR A 42 3.41 1.67 15.44
N ALA A 43 2.93 2.44 16.40
CA ALA A 43 1.76 2.06 17.19
C ALA A 43 0.52 2.00 16.28
N ILE A 44 -0.28 0.96 16.46
CA ILE A 44 -1.54 0.78 15.72
C ILE A 44 -2.67 0.47 16.69
N GLU A 45 -3.90 0.73 16.24
CA GLU A 45 -5.11 0.36 16.98
C GLU A 45 -5.36 -1.14 16.91
N ASP A 46 -5.97 -1.71 17.95
CA ASP A 46 -6.26 -3.14 18.03
C ASP A 46 -7.14 -3.62 16.86
N ALA A 47 -8.11 -2.79 16.44
CA ALA A 47 -8.98 -3.10 15.30
C ALA A 47 -8.20 -3.27 13.99
N HIS A 48 -7.15 -2.45 13.77
CA HIS A 48 -6.28 -2.60 12.60
C HIS A 48 -5.44 -3.88 12.71
N PHE A 49 -4.89 -4.17 13.90
CA PHE A 49 -4.12 -5.39 14.12
C PHE A 49 -4.97 -6.64 13.78
N ASP A 50 -6.17 -6.75 14.33
CA ASP A 50 -7.04 -7.91 14.14
C ASP A 50 -7.48 -8.05 12.67
N ALA A 51 -7.83 -6.94 12.01
CA ALA A 51 -8.20 -6.94 10.60
C ALA A 51 -7.04 -7.38 9.70
N TRP A 52 -5.82 -6.88 9.95
CA TRP A 52 -4.64 -7.18 9.14
C TRP A 52 -4.05 -8.57 9.43
N MET A 53 -4.34 -9.16 10.59
CA MET A 53 -4.04 -10.57 10.84
C MET A 53 -4.91 -11.50 9.98
N LEU A 54 -6.15 -11.09 9.67
CA LEU A 54 -7.05 -11.85 8.78
C LEU A 54 -6.73 -11.59 7.31
N GLU A 55 -6.47 -10.33 6.95
CA GLU A 55 -6.18 -9.90 5.58
C GLU A 55 -4.92 -9.00 5.57
N PRO A 56 -3.70 -9.58 5.50
CA PRO A 56 -2.46 -8.82 5.56
C PRO A 56 -2.29 -7.78 4.44
N SER A 57 -2.91 -8.00 3.28
CA SER A 57 -2.88 -7.06 2.16
C SER A 57 -3.49 -5.69 2.53
N ALA A 58 -4.48 -5.68 3.42
CA ALA A 58 -5.16 -4.47 3.87
C ALA A 58 -4.26 -3.55 4.74
N ALA A 59 -3.09 -4.04 5.19
CA ALA A 59 -2.10 -3.23 5.89
C ALA A 59 -1.25 -2.36 4.94
N LEU A 60 -1.25 -2.64 3.62
CA LEU A 60 -0.38 -1.96 2.67
C LEU A 60 -0.50 -0.44 2.68
N PRO A 61 -1.71 0.17 2.78
CA PRO A 61 -1.80 1.61 2.89
C PRO A 61 -1.01 2.17 4.07
N MET A 62 -1.08 1.52 5.23
CA MET A 62 -0.28 1.89 6.40
C MET A 62 1.21 1.70 6.14
N VAL A 63 1.62 0.55 5.58
CA VAL A 63 3.03 0.27 5.24
C VAL A 63 3.60 1.35 4.33
N ILE A 64 2.90 1.72 3.27
CA ILE A 64 3.32 2.75 2.31
C ILE A 64 3.45 4.10 2.99
N ARG A 65 2.47 4.51 3.81
CA ARG A 65 2.54 5.76 4.59
C ARG A 65 3.73 5.77 5.55
N CYS A 66 4.02 4.65 6.23
CA CYS A 66 5.20 4.51 7.09
C CYS A 66 6.50 4.69 6.29
N ARG A 67 6.64 4.03 5.13
CA ARG A 67 7.83 4.19 4.26
C ARG A 67 8.01 5.61 3.74
N ARG A 68 6.90 6.31 3.48
CA ARG A 68 6.87 7.73 3.10
C ARG A 68 7.02 8.69 4.29
N ARG A 69 7.23 8.17 5.51
CA ARG A 69 7.38 8.93 6.77
C ARG A 69 6.15 9.77 7.14
N GLN A 70 4.99 9.42 6.61
CA GLN A 70 3.73 10.12 6.87
C GLN A 70 3.13 9.74 8.25
N MET A 71 3.60 8.62 8.83
CA MET A 71 3.16 8.10 10.11
C MET A 71 4.15 8.34 11.25
N ASP A 72 5.05 9.31 11.12
CA ASP A 72 6.08 9.58 12.15
C ASP A 72 5.49 9.93 13.52
N HIS A 73 4.27 10.48 13.56
CA HIS A 73 3.55 10.75 14.80
C HIS A 73 3.16 9.48 15.57
N ALA A 74 3.13 8.33 14.90
CA ALA A 74 2.81 7.02 15.50
C ALA A 74 4.07 6.20 15.85
N LEU A 75 5.28 6.71 15.60
CA LEU A 75 6.52 6.02 15.93
C LEU A 75 6.63 5.77 17.44
N MET A 76 6.86 4.52 17.81
CA MET A 76 7.07 4.11 19.20
C MET A 76 8.47 4.46 19.70
N ILE A 77 9.43 4.57 18.78
CA ILE A 77 10.82 4.98 19.03
C ILE A 77 11.17 6.05 18.04
N ALA A 78 11.63 7.21 18.53
CA ALA A 78 12.08 8.30 17.67
C ALA A 78 13.27 7.86 16.81
N PRO A 79 13.32 8.26 15.53
CA PRO A 79 14.40 7.86 14.65
C PRO A 79 15.71 8.56 15.03
N GLY A 80 16.84 7.89 14.76
CA GLY A 80 18.16 8.50 14.93
C GLY A 80 18.45 9.59 13.90
N ALA A 81 19.52 10.38 14.13
CA ALA A 81 19.91 11.50 13.26
C ALA A 81 20.15 11.10 11.80
N ASN A 82 20.71 9.91 11.57
CA ASN A 82 20.89 9.30 10.25
C ASN A 82 19.82 8.24 10.00
N ARG A 83 18.56 8.67 9.94
CA ARG A 83 17.41 7.80 9.64
C ARG A 83 17.54 7.23 8.23
N GLY A 84 17.44 5.91 8.12
CA GLY A 84 17.50 5.21 6.86
C GLY A 84 16.26 5.38 5.98
N ALA A 85 16.25 4.63 4.88
CA ALA A 85 15.07 4.48 4.03
C ALA A 85 14.56 3.03 4.11
N SER A 86 13.25 2.85 3.96
CA SER A 86 12.63 1.54 3.87
C SER A 86 12.37 1.20 2.39
N GLY A 87 13.06 0.18 1.89
CA GLY A 87 12.84 -0.36 0.54
C GLY A 87 13.31 0.52 -0.62
N GLU A 88 13.01 0.07 -1.85
CA GLU A 88 13.23 0.86 -3.07
C GLU A 88 12.26 2.04 -3.13
N ARG A 89 12.66 3.14 -3.79
CA ARG A 89 11.85 4.37 -3.91
C ARG A 89 10.59 4.23 -4.78
N GLY A 90 10.18 3.01 -5.15
CA GLY A 90 9.04 2.73 -6.01
C GLY A 90 8.35 1.42 -5.63
N PHE A 91 7.16 1.20 -6.18
CA PHE A 91 6.37 0.01 -5.91
C PHE A 91 6.89 -1.21 -6.69
N SER A 92 7.04 -2.33 -6.00
CA SER A 92 7.26 -3.64 -6.59
C SER A 92 6.01 -4.14 -7.33
N VAL A 93 6.18 -5.14 -8.19
CA VAL A 93 5.05 -5.77 -8.90
C VAL A 93 4.04 -6.39 -7.94
N ALA A 94 4.50 -7.03 -6.85
CA ALA A 94 3.62 -7.64 -5.85
C ALA A 94 2.79 -6.57 -5.10
N GLU A 95 3.41 -5.44 -4.76
CA GLU A 95 2.70 -4.32 -4.13
C GLU A 95 1.65 -3.72 -5.04
N ILE A 96 1.97 -3.53 -6.32
CA ILE A 96 0.98 -3.06 -7.30
C ILE A 96 -0.14 -4.06 -7.50
N ALA A 97 0.16 -5.36 -7.60
CA ALA A 97 -0.86 -6.40 -7.70
C ALA A 97 -1.83 -6.34 -6.51
N THR A 98 -1.32 -6.06 -5.32
CA THR A 98 -2.12 -6.01 -4.10
C THR A 98 -2.90 -4.69 -3.97
N ILE A 99 -2.31 -3.56 -4.36
CA ILE A 99 -3.04 -2.28 -4.50
C ILE A 99 -4.23 -2.48 -5.46
N MET A 100 -4.01 -3.14 -6.59
CA MET A 100 -5.06 -3.43 -7.58
C MET A 100 -6.14 -4.35 -7.01
N GLU A 101 -5.76 -5.39 -6.26
CA GLU A 101 -6.70 -6.27 -5.57
C GLU A 101 -7.57 -5.51 -4.55
N ARG A 102 -6.95 -4.64 -3.75
CA ARG A 102 -7.68 -3.82 -2.77
C ARG A 102 -8.62 -2.83 -3.44
N ILE A 103 -8.20 -2.17 -4.52
CA ILE A 103 -9.06 -1.31 -5.33
C ILE A 103 -10.26 -2.12 -5.86
N ALA A 104 -10.04 -3.31 -6.40
CA ALA A 104 -11.11 -4.16 -6.92
C ALA A 104 -12.10 -4.55 -5.82
N ALA A 105 -11.63 -4.92 -4.62
CA ALA A 105 -12.49 -5.22 -3.48
C ALA A 105 -13.36 -4.02 -3.08
N LEU A 106 -12.76 -2.83 -2.91
CA LEU A 106 -13.50 -1.60 -2.57
C LEU A 106 -14.55 -1.24 -3.64
N LEU A 107 -14.22 -1.44 -4.91
CA LEU A 107 -15.15 -1.22 -6.01
C LEU A 107 -16.31 -2.23 -6.00
N ARG A 108 -16.07 -3.50 -5.67
CA ARG A 108 -17.12 -4.51 -5.52
C ARG A 108 -18.07 -4.15 -4.38
N ASP A 109 -17.53 -3.77 -3.23
CA ASP A 109 -18.31 -3.34 -2.05
C ASP A 109 -19.13 -2.07 -2.32
N GLY A 110 -18.59 -1.16 -3.12
CA GLY A 110 -19.27 0.05 -3.59
C GLY A 110 -20.14 -0.13 -4.83
N HIS A 111 -20.50 -1.37 -5.19
CA HIS A 111 -21.39 -1.71 -6.32
C HIS A 111 -20.90 -1.21 -7.70
N CYS A 112 -19.58 -1.16 -7.90
CA CYS A 112 -18.91 -0.77 -9.16
C CYS A 112 -18.17 -1.96 -9.82
N PRO A 113 -18.84 -3.09 -10.14
CA PRO A 113 -18.18 -4.33 -10.56
C PRO A 113 -17.45 -4.22 -11.91
N SER A 114 -17.93 -3.40 -12.84
CA SER A 114 -17.28 -3.21 -14.15
C SER A 114 -15.87 -2.63 -14.03
N TRP A 115 -15.67 -1.70 -13.08
CA TRP A 115 -14.36 -1.15 -12.78
C TRP A 115 -13.49 -2.17 -12.04
N ALA A 116 -14.07 -2.94 -11.11
CA ALA A 116 -13.35 -4.00 -10.42
C ALA A 116 -12.81 -5.05 -11.40
N ASP A 117 -13.64 -5.53 -12.32
CA ASP A 117 -13.26 -6.51 -13.35
C ASP A 117 -12.17 -5.95 -14.27
N GLY A 118 -12.25 -4.66 -14.63
CA GLY A 118 -11.21 -3.98 -15.41
C GLY A 118 -9.85 -3.95 -14.71
N ILE A 119 -9.84 -3.64 -13.40
CA ILE A 119 -8.62 -3.65 -12.56
C ILE A 119 -8.08 -5.08 -12.43
N GLU A 120 -8.93 -6.07 -12.14
CA GLU A 120 -8.50 -7.47 -12.02
C GLU A 120 -7.92 -8.02 -13.33
N ALA A 121 -8.50 -7.66 -14.47
CA ALA A 121 -7.97 -8.05 -15.78
C ALA A 121 -6.55 -7.49 -16.02
N GLN A 122 -6.27 -6.26 -15.57
CA GLN A 122 -4.93 -5.70 -15.63
C GLN A 122 -3.98 -6.37 -14.63
N ARG A 123 -4.46 -6.67 -13.41
CA ARG A 123 -3.67 -7.37 -12.37
C ARG A 123 -3.19 -8.73 -12.86
N ALA A 124 -4.05 -9.50 -13.50
CA ALA A 124 -3.71 -10.82 -14.05
C ALA A 124 -2.60 -10.78 -15.12
N ARG A 125 -2.38 -9.62 -15.74
CA ARG A 125 -1.36 -9.41 -16.79
C ARG A 125 -0.07 -8.79 -16.26
N LEU A 126 -0.06 -8.33 -15.01
CA LEU A 126 1.02 -7.51 -14.45
C LEU A 126 2.37 -8.23 -14.41
N SER A 127 2.37 -9.54 -14.12
CA SER A 127 3.58 -10.39 -14.12
C SER A 127 4.19 -10.57 -15.51
N HIS A 128 3.41 -10.39 -16.58
CA HIS A 128 3.83 -10.66 -17.96
C HIS A 128 4.14 -9.39 -18.76
N SER A 129 3.41 -8.29 -18.53
CA SER A 129 3.50 -7.08 -19.36
C SER A 129 3.26 -5.79 -18.56
N SER A 130 4.17 -5.47 -17.64
CA SER A 130 4.01 -4.28 -16.77
C SER A 130 3.85 -2.98 -17.55
N ASP A 131 4.55 -2.79 -18.68
CA ASP A 131 4.44 -1.56 -19.50
C ASP A 131 3.10 -1.41 -20.22
N GLU A 132 2.49 -2.51 -20.66
CA GLU A 132 1.15 -2.46 -21.22
C GLU A 132 0.11 -2.20 -20.13
N VAL A 133 0.26 -2.86 -18.97
CA VAL A 133 -0.60 -2.61 -17.82
C VAL A 133 -0.52 -1.14 -17.38
N ARG A 134 0.68 -0.54 -17.31
CA ARG A 134 0.83 0.90 -17.03
C ARG A 134 0.04 1.77 -17.99
N ARG A 135 0.16 1.54 -19.30
CA ARG A 135 -0.58 2.31 -20.32
C ARG A 135 -2.10 2.16 -20.18
N ASN A 136 -2.58 0.95 -19.98
CA ASN A 136 -4.01 0.69 -19.82
C ASN A 136 -4.56 1.33 -18.54
N ILE A 137 -3.83 1.19 -17.42
CA ILE A 137 -4.16 1.83 -16.16
C ILE A 137 -4.24 3.34 -16.33
N LEU A 138 -3.23 3.99 -16.92
CA LEU A 138 -3.26 5.44 -17.16
C LEU A 138 -4.45 5.87 -18.04
N GLY A 139 -4.87 5.02 -18.99
CA GLY A 139 -6.07 5.26 -19.79
C GLY A 139 -7.37 5.33 -18.97
N MET A 140 -7.43 4.68 -17.80
CA MET A 140 -8.60 4.71 -16.90
C MET A 140 -8.76 6.05 -16.17
N TYR A 141 -7.69 6.86 -16.10
CA TYR A 141 -7.67 8.18 -15.45
C TYR A 141 -8.13 9.32 -16.40
N GLY A 142 -8.49 9.02 -17.65
CA GLY A 142 -8.90 10.02 -18.64
C GLY A 142 -10.32 9.80 -19.19
N GLY A 143 -11.03 10.90 -19.50
CA GLY A 143 -12.36 10.89 -20.14
C GLY A 143 -13.50 11.39 -19.24
N MET A 144 -14.74 11.36 -19.74
CA MET A 144 -15.94 11.56 -18.92
C MET A 144 -16.23 10.29 -18.13
N GLY A 145 -16.28 10.39 -16.79
CA GLY A 145 -16.49 9.25 -15.88
C GLY A 145 -15.20 8.50 -15.57
N SER A 146 -14.15 9.24 -15.16
CA SER A 146 -12.89 8.61 -14.76
C SER A 146 -13.09 7.75 -13.52
N ILE A 147 -12.28 6.71 -13.36
CA ILE A 147 -12.22 5.93 -12.11
C ILE A 147 -11.92 6.82 -10.89
N CYS A 148 -11.27 7.97 -11.08
CA CYS A 148 -10.97 8.94 -10.03
C CYS A 148 -12.16 9.77 -9.56
N ASP A 149 -13.28 9.77 -10.30
CA ASP A 149 -14.48 10.52 -9.94
C ASP A 149 -15.46 9.68 -9.10
N LEU A 150 -15.12 8.41 -8.83
CA LEU A 150 -16.01 7.46 -8.17
C LEU A 150 -16.16 7.77 -6.68
N VAL A 151 -17.41 7.76 -6.23
CA VAL A 151 -17.77 7.83 -4.81
C VAL A 151 -18.53 6.56 -4.47
N LEU A 152 -18.08 5.82 -3.45
CA LEU A 152 -18.62 4.51 -3.12
C LEU A 152 -19.87 4.62 -2.25
N TYR A 153 -20.91 3.87 -2.62
CA TYR A 153 -22.15 3.76 -1.86
C TYR A 153 -22.53 2.30 -1.63
N SER A 154 -23.17 2.04 -0.50
CA SER A 154 -23.87 0.79 -0.24
C SER A 154 -25.23 1.09 0.39
N ASP A 155 -26.30 0.52 -0.17
CA ASP A 155 -27.68 0.74 0.26
C ASP A 155 -28.05 2.24 0.39
N GLY A 156 -27.52 3.07 -0.52
CA GLY A 156 -27.74 4.53 -0.51
C GLY A 156 -26.94 5.31 0.53
N VAL A 157 -26.10 4.64 1.32
CA VAL A 157 -25.21 5.26 2.32
C VAL A 157 -23.82 5.46 1.73
N LEU A 158 -23.27 6.66 1.92
CA LEU A 158 -21.91 7.01 1.52
C LEU A 158 -20.89 6.21 2.34
N LEU A 159 -20.03 5.44 1.67
CA LEU A 159 -18.91 4.74 2.28
C LEU A 159 -17.67 5.66 2.31
N ARG A 160 -17.68 6.64 3.22
CA ARG A 160 -16.63 7.70 3.27
C ARG A 160 -15.22 7.13 3.40
N GLN A 161 -14.99 6.26 4.40
CA GLN A 161 -13.66 5.71 4.65
C GLN A 161 -13.16 4.85 3.47
N ALA A 162 -14.04 4.04 2.87
CA ALA A 162 -13.73 3.24 1.70
C ALA A 162 -13.42 4.11 0.46
N THR A 163 -14.14 5.23 0.31
CA THR A 163 -13.91 6.20 -0.77
C THR A 163 -12.57 6.92 -0.61
N ASP A 164 -12.24 7.35 0.61
CA ASP A 164 -10.95 7.98 0.91
C ASP A 164 -9.79 6.99 0.66
N GLU A 165 -9.95 5.72 1.05
CA GLU A 165 -8.99 4.65 0.77
C GLU A 165 -8.83 4.39 -0.74
N LEU A 166 -9.95 4.30 -1.48
CA LEU A 166 -9.94 4.11 -2.93
C LEU A 166 -9.13 5.20 -3.64
N HIS A 167 -9.39 6.48 -3.32
CA HIS A 167 -8.70 7.59 -3.96
C HIS A 167 -7.20 7.62 -3.66
N GLU A 168 -6.80 7.24 -2.45
CA GLU A 168 -5.39 7.14 -2.11
C GLU A 168 -4.69 6.02 -2.91
N LEU A 169 -5.31 4.84 -2.97
CA LEU A 169 -4.81 3.70 -3.74
C LEU A 169 -4.71 4.02 -5.24
N LEU A 170 -5.72 4.71 -5.80
CA LEU A 170 -5.68 5.21 -7.17
C LEU A 170 -4.54 6.21 -7.37
N GLY A 171 -4.30 7.10 -6.39
CA GLY A 171 -3.16 8.01 -6.42
C GLY A 171 -1.81 7.28 -6.54
N TRP A 172 -1.60 6.22 -5.76
CA TRP A 172 -0.39 5.40 -5.84
C TRP A 172 -0.29 4.59 -7.12
N LEU A 173 -1.40 4.02 -7.58
CA LEU A 173 -1.45 3.28 -8.84
C LEU A 173 -1.14 4.19 -10.04
N HIS A 174 -1.61 5.44 -10.01
CA HIS A 174 -1.27 6.47 -10.99
C HIS A 174 0.21 6.89 -10.92
N GLU A 175 0.76 7.08 -9.71
CA GLU A 175 2.19 7.36 -9.49
C GLU A 175 3.06 6.26 -10.12
N TRP A 176 2.71 4.99 -9.89
CA TRP A 176 3.39 3.86 -10.51
C TRP A 176 3.22 3.81 -12.04
N GLY A 177 2.01 4.06 -12.53
CA GLY A 177 1.71 4.11 -13.97
C GLY A 177 2.52 5.17 -14.70
N SER A 178 2.66 6.33 -14.06
CA SER A 178 3.40 7.50 -14.57
C SER A 178 4.90 7.38 -14.41
N SER A 179 5.39 6.51 -13.53
CA SER A 179 6.81 6.28 -13.35
C SER A 179 7.43 5.81 -14.67
N ARG A 180 8.39 6.59 -15.18
CA ARG A 180 9.11 6.22 -16.40
C ARG A 180 9.83 4.90 -16.17
N CYS A 181 9.54 3.90 -17.02
CA CYS A 181 10.48 2.81 -17.22
C CYS A 181 11.83 3.43 -17.58
N ARG A 182 12.82 3.34 -16.68
CA ARG A 182 14.23 3.49 -17.07
C ARG A 182 14.59 2.26 -17.89
N SER A 183 14.11 2.20 -19.13
CA SER A 183 14.71 1.34 -20.13
C SER A 183 16.16 1.82 -20.28
N GLY A 184 17.10 0.94 -19.98
CA GLY A 184 18.52 1.22 -20.11
C GLY A 184 18.85 1.63 -21.54
N LEU A 185 19.09 2.92 -21.75
CA LEU A 185 20.07 3.38 -22.72
C LEU A 185 21.20 4.03 -21.93
N ALA A 186 22.28 3.27 -21.75
CA ALA A 186 23.58 3.89 -21.58
C ALA A 186 23.88 4.69 -22.86
N PRO A 187 24.22 5.98 -22.80
CA PRO A 187 24.76 6.66 -23.95
C PRO A 187 26.08 6.00 -24.35
N ARG A 188 26.21 5.67 -25.63
CA ARG A 188 27.46 5.22 -26.24
C ARG A 188 28.51 6.33 -26.22
#